data_AF-A0A3D3DSQ8-F1
#
_entry.id   AF-A0A3D3DSQ8-F1
#
_cell.length_a   1.000
_cell.length_b   1.000
_cell.length_c   1.000
_cell.angle_alpha   90.00
_cell.angle_beta   90.00
_cell.angle_gamma   90.00
#
_symmetry.space_group_name_H-M   'P 1'
#
loop_
_entity.id
_entity.type
_entity.pdbx_description
1 polymer ?
#
loop_
_entity_poly.entity_id
_entity_poly.type
_entity_poly.pdbx_seq_one_letter_code
_entity_poly.pdbx_strand_id
1 'polypeptide(L)'
;MTGKTLYDKLWEQHLVRESEDGTALIYIDLQLLHEVTSAQAFAGLRDAARLPRRKAANLAVADHNVPTTDRSAGISDPIARLQVETLDRNCEEFGITEFAMSDPRQGIVHVVGPEQGATQPGMTIVCGDSHTATHGALGALAFGIGTSEVEHVLATQ
;
A
#
# COMPACT_ATOMS: atom_id res chain seq x y z
N MET A 1 15.18 16.17 30.38
CA MET A 1 15.07 15.71 28.98
C MET A 1 13.85 16.38 28.37
N THR A 2 13.99 17.02 27.22
CA THR A 2 12.84 17.49 26.44
C THR A 2 11.99 16.28 26.04
N GLY A 3 10.68 16.38 26.17
CA GLY A 3 9.77 15.29 25.78
C GLY A 3 9.79 15.10 24.26
N LYS A 4 9.75 13.84 23.80
CA LYS A 4 9.62 13.49 22.38
C LYS A 4 8.16 13.54 21.94
N THR A 5 7.91 14.06 20.74
CA THR A 5 6.58 13.99 20.12
C THR A 5 6.24 12.55 19.75
N LEU A 6 4.98 12.30 19.36
CA LEU A 6 4.62 10.98 18.81
C LEU A 6 5.45 10.65 17.57
N TYR A 7 5.59 11.60 16.64
CA TYR A 7 6.33 11.39 15.39
C TYR A 7 7.82 11.15 15.64
N ASP A 8 8.45 11.84 16.59
CA ASP A 8 9.85 11.56 16.96
C ASP A 8 10.02 10.12 17.42
N LYS A 9 9.08 9.62 18.26
CA LYS A 9 9.13 8.24 18.76
C LYS A 9 8.94 7.23 17.65
N LEU A 10 7.96 7.45 16.77
CA LEU A 10 7.70 6.55 15.64
C LEU A 10 8.88 6.54 14.67
N TRP A 11 9.41 7.71 14.32
CA TRP A 11 10.58 7.84 13.45
C TRP A 11 11.78 7.08 14.02
N GLU A 12 12.15 7.34 15.27
CA GLU A 12 13.30 6.70 15.92
C GLU A 12 13.15 5.18 16.05
N GLN A 13 11.93 4.67 16.22
CA GLN A 13 11.67 3.23 16.31
C GLN A 13 11.81 2.51 14.96
N HIS A 14 11.64 3.22 13.84
CA HIS A 14 11.64 2.63 12.50
C HIS A 14 12.86 3.04 11.66
N LEU A 15 13.73 3.90 12.17
CA LEU A 15 14.98 4.26 11.52
C LEU A 15 15.92 3.04 11.49
N VAL A 16 16.16 2.52 10.29
CA VAL A 16 17.09 1.42 10.06
C VAL A 16 18.52 1.94 9.92
N ARG A 17 18.68 3.02 9.15
CA ARG A 17 19.98 3.65 8.90
C ARG A 17 19.79 5.08 8.43
N GLU A 18 20.67 5.97 8.87
CA GLU A 18 20.84 7.30 8.29
C GLU A 18 22.20 7.35 7.57
N SER A 19 22.20 7.87 6.34
CA SER A 19 23.40 8.11 5.55
C SER A 19 24.03 9.46 5.90
N GLU A 20 25.30 9.66 5.53
CA GLU A 20 26.04 10.90 5.83
C GLU A 20 25.40 12.16 5.20
N ASP A 21 24.63 11.99 4.13
CA ASP A 21 23.89 13.05 3.44
C ASP A 21 22.53 13.37 4.07
N GLY A 22 22.16 12.68 5.16
CA GLY A 22 20.87 12.82 5.83
C GLY A 22 19.75 11.97 5.24
N THR A 23 20.03 11.13 4.24
CA THR A 23 19.03 10.19 3.71
C THR A 23 18.77 9.09 4.74
N ALA A 24 17.51 8.91 5.13
CA ALA A 24 17.09 7.88 6.07
C ALA A 24 16.46 6.68 5.36
N LEU A 25 16.88 5.49 5.75
CA LEU A 25 16.17 4.25 5.47
C LEU A 25 15.22 3.96 6.64
N ILE A 26 13.92 3.98 6.35
CA ILE A 26 12.86 3.71 7.31
C ILE A 26 12.25 2.33 7.01
N TYR A 27 12.04 1.55 8.06
CA TYR A 27 11.29 0.30 7.98
C TYR A 27 9.80 0.59 7.77
N ILE A 28 9.11 -0.21 6.97
CA ILE A 28 7.69 -0.09 6.63
C ILE A 28 6.93 -1.32 7.16
N ASP A 29 5.95 -1.08 8.03
CA ASP A 29 5.13 -2.15 8.63
C ASP A 29 4.02 -2.64 7.70
N LEU A 30 3.41 -1.71 6.97
CA LEU A 30 2.29 -1.97 6.08
C LEU A 30 2.41 -1.16 4.80
N GLN A 31 2.22 -1.83 3.67
CA GLN A 31 1.98 -1.20 2.39
C GLN A 31 0.56 -1.50 1.91
N LEU A 32 -0.16 -0.45 1.57
CA LEU A 32 -1.43 -0.56 0.87
C LEU A 32 -1.20 -0.39 -0.63
N LEU A 33 -1.95 -1.16 -1.42
CA LEU A 33 -1.84 -1.21 -2.87
C LEU A 33 -3.22 -1.01 -3.50
N HIS A 34 -3.23 -0.36 -4.65
CA HIS A 34 -4.44 -0.15 -5.46
C HIS A 34 -4.10 -0.18 -6.96
N GLU A 35 -5.13 -0.24 -7.80
CA GLU A 35 -5.02 -0.57 -9.22
C GLU A 35 -4.36 0.52 -10.08
N VAL A 36 -4.30 1.76 -9.59
CA VAL A 36 -3.82 2.90 -10.39
C VAL A 36 -2.30 2.96 -10.44
N THR A 37 -1.63 2.76 -9.30
CA THR A 37 -0.18 3.04 -9.16
C THR A 37 0.67 1.79 -8.97
N SER A 38 0.06 0.65 -8.60
CA SER A 38 0.80 -0.58 -8.25
C SER A 38 1.22 -1.43 -9.46
N ALA A 39 0.52 -1.31 -10.60
CA ALA A 39 0.74 -2.17 -11.76
C ALA A 39 2.19 -2.13 -12.27
N GLN A 40 2.77 -0.94 -12.36
CA GLN A 40 4.17 -0.77 -12.80
C GLN A 40 5.17 -1.28 -11.75
N ALA A 41 4.86 -1.23 -10.46
CA ALA A 41 5.73 -1.78 -9.43
C ALA A 41 5.84 -3.31 -9.55
N PHE A 42 4.71 -4.00 -9.77
CA PHE A 42 4.72 -5.45 -10.03
C PHE A 42 5.42 -5.81 -11.34
N ALA A 43 5.26 -5.00 -12.40
CA ALA A 43 6.00 -5.19 -13.65
C ALA A 43 7.53 -5.09 -13.42
N GLY A 44 7.99 -4.10 -12.65
CA GLY A 44 9.40 -3.95 -12.28
C GLY A 44 9.95 -5.15 -11.52
N LEU A 45 9.19 -5.72 -10.58
CA LEU A 45 9.58 -6.98 -9.93
C LEU A 45 9.74 -8.12 -10.93
N ARG A 46 8.79 -8.27 -11.86
CA ARG A 46 8.82 -9.33 -12.87
C ARG A 46 10.03 -9.19 -13.79
N ASP A 47 10.29 -7.99 -14.29
CA ASP A 47 11.42 -7.68 -15.16
C ASP A 47 12.76 -7.92 -14.45
N ALA A 48 12.83 -7.62 -13.15
CA ALA A 48 14.00 -7.86 -12.31
C ALA A 48 14.10 -9.30 -11.75
N ALA A 49 13.14 -10.19 -12.09
CA ALA A 49 13.01 -11.53 -11.53
C ALA A 49 13.02 -11.58 -9.98
N ARG A 50 12.31 -10.64 -9.35
CA ARG A 50 12.18 -10.50 -7.89
C ARG A 50 10.80 -10.92 -7.41
N LEU A 51 10.73 -11.35 -6.15
CA LEU A 51 9.49 -11.63 -5.44
C LEU A 51 9.32 -10.65 -4.28
N PRO A 52 8.07 -10.34 -3.85
CA PRO A 52 7.85 -9.53 -2.68
C PRO A 52 8.48 -10.15 -1.43
N ARG A 53 9.16 -9.33 -0.62
CA ARG A 53 9.93 -9.81 0.53
C ARG A 53 9.05 -10.23 1.70
N ARG A 54 8.09 -9.40 2.12
CA ARG A 54 7.09 -9.74 3.15
C ARG A 54 5.67 -9.57 2.61
N LYS A 55 5.19 -10.61 1.92
CA LYS A 55 3.83 -10.65 1.35
C LYS A 55 2.73 -10.27 2.35
N ALA A 56 2.85 -10.69 3.60
CA ALA A 56 1.87 -10.39 4.66
C ALA A 56 1.87 -8.92 5.13
N ALA A 57 2.88 -8.12 4.77
CA ALA A 57 2.92 -6.68 5.03
C ALA A 57 2.25 -5.87 3.91
N ASN A 58 1.60 -6.53 2.96
CA ASN A 58 0.97 -5.90 1.80
C ASN A 58 -0.52 -6.27 1.74
N LEU A 59 -1.37 -5.27 1.54
CA LEU A 59 -2.80 -5.44 1.34
C LEU A 59 -3.26 -4.62 0.14
N ALA A 60 -3.91 -5.29 -0.82
CA ALA A 60 -4.41 -4.67 -2.02
C ALA A 60 -5.93 -4.49 -1.97
N VAL A 61 -6.42 -3.38 -2.51
CA VAL A 61 -7.84 -3.10 -2.70
C VAL A 61 -7.99 -2.33 -4.01
N ALA A 62 -8.93 -2.74 -4.87
CA ALA A 62 -9.35 -1.92 -6.00
C ALA A 62 -10.42 -0.93 -5.54
N ASP A 63 -10.24 0.38 -5.74
CA ASP A 63 -11.20 1.39 -5.27
C ASP A 63 -11.39 2.64 -6.14
N HIS A 64 -10.42 3.05 -6.97
CA HIS A 64 -10.54 4.23 -7.83
C HIS A 64 -11.40 4.00 -9.07
N ASN A 65 -11.39 2.78 -9.62
CA ASN A 65 -11.99 2.40 -10.90
C ASN A 65 -13.20 1.46 -10.77
N VAL A 66 -13.70 1.30 -9.54
CA VAL A 66 -14.85 0.45 -9.27
C VAL A 66 -16.17 1.22 -9.49
N PRO A 67 -17.14 0.69 -10.26
CA PRO A 67 -18.44 1.32 -10.46
C PRO A 67 -19.16 1.58 -9.13
N THR A 68 -19.64 2.80 -8.96
CA THR A 68 -20.39 3.23 -7.76
C THR A 68 -21.77 2.58 -7.66
N THR A 69 -22.35 2.19 -8.79
CA THR A 69 -23.69 1.60 -8.90
C THR A 69 -23.69 0.42 -9.86
N ASP A 70 -24.53 -0.57 -9.59
CA ASP A 70 -24.74 -1.77 -10.42
C ASP A 70 -23.44 -2.44 -10.92
N ARG A 71 -22.79 -3.19 -10.02
CA ARG A 71 -21.56 -3.93 -10.32
C ARG A 71 -21.81 -5.23 -11.09
N SER A 72 -23.07 -5.60 -11.37
CA SER A 72 -23.41 -6.90 -11.96
C SER A 72 -22.86 -7.07 -13.37
N ALA A 73 -22.72 -5.96 -14.11
CA ALA A 73 -22.15 -5.92 -15.45
C ALA A 73 -20.62 -5.77 -15.47
N GLY A 74 -19.96 -5.73 -14.30
CA GLY A 74 -18.53 -5.43 -14.18
C GLY A 74 -18.18 -4.00 -14.57
N ILE A 75 -16.97 -3.80 -15.09
CA ILE A 75 -16.44 -2.48 -15.47
C ILE A 75 -16.56 -2.31 -16.99
N SER A 76 -17.35 -1.32 -17.42
CA SER A 76 -17.63 -1.06 -18.83
C SER A 76 -16.49 -0.32 -19.54
N ASP A 77 -15.84 0.62 -18.85
CA ASP A 77 -14.67 1.32 -19.38
C ASP A 77 -13.48 0.36 -19.48
N PRO A 78 -12.90 0.17 -20.69
CA PRO A 78 -11.86 -0.83 -20.90
C PRO A 78 -10.54 -0.49 -20.19
N ILE A 79 -10.26 0.79 -19.93
CA ILE A 79 -9.02 1.22 -19.25
C ILE A 79 -9.14 0.93 -17.75
N ALA A 80 -10.24 1.36 -17.13
CA ALA A 80 -10.58 1.06 -15.75
C ALA A 80 -10.60 -0.44 -15.49
N ARG A 81 -11.24 -1.21 -16.39
CA ARG A 81 -11.27 -2.68 -16.31
C ARG A 81 -9.87 -3.27 -16.35
N LEU A 82 -9.03 -2.81 -17.28
CA LEU A 82 -7.66 -3.31 -17.42
C LEU A 82 -6.84 -3.05 -16.15
N GLN A 83 -7.01 -1.90 -15.50
CA GLN A 83 -6.29 -1.60 -14.26
C GLN A 83 -6.68 -2.55 -13.13
N VAL A 84 -7.98 -2.75 -12.89
CA VAL A 84 -8.47 -3.67 -11.84
C VAL A 84 -8.03 -5.10 -12.13
N GLU A 85 -8.25 -5.61 -13.34
CA GLU A 85 -7.82 -6.97 -13.71
C GLU A 85 -6.29 -7.14 -13.64
N THR A 86 -5.53 -6.07 -13.82
CA THR A 86 -4.07 -6.11 -13.67
C THR A 86 -3.67 -6.21 -12.20
N LEU A 87 -4.37 -5.53 -11.29
CA LEU A 87 -4.18 -5.71 -9.86
C LEU A 87 -4.52 -7.15 -9.46
N ASP A 88 -5.68 -7.66 -9.88
CA ASP A 88 -6.14 -9.03 -9.59
C ASP A 88 -5.07 -10.07 -9.96
N ARG A 89 -4.59 -10.01 -11.22
CA ARG A 89 -3.55 -10.93 -11.72
C ARG A 89 -2.24 -10.80 -10.97
N ASN A 90 -1.80 -9.58 -10.65
CA ASN A 90 -0.56 -9.36 -9.92
C ASN A 90 -0.67 -9.90 -8.48
N CYS A 91 -1.79 -9.68 -7.80
CA CYS A 91 -2.01 -10.18 -6.45
C CYS A 91 -2.03 -11.72 -6.43
N GLU A 92 -2.69 -12.34 -7.41
CA GLU A 92 -2.68 -13.81 -7.58
C GLU A 92 -1.27 -14.34 -7.86
N GLU A 93 -0.55 -13.78 -8.83
CA GLU A 93 0.80 -14.21 -9.23
C GLU A 93 1.81 -14.10 -8.09
N PHE A 94 1.80 -12.97 -7.37
CA PHE A 94 2.77 -12.70 -6.31
C PHE A 94 2.32 -13.20 -4.93
N GLY A 95 1.06 -13.63 -4.79
CA GLY A 95 0.48 -14.10 -3.54
C GLY A 95 0.28 -12.98 -2.51
N ILE A 96 -0.21 -11.82 -2.97
CA ILE A 96 -0.59 -10.69 -2.13
C ILE A 96 -2.07 -10.82 -1.78
N THR A 97 -2.43 -10.48 -0.54
CA THR A 97 -3.83 -10.48 -0.14
C THR A 97 -4.55 -9.30 -0.78
N GLU A 98 -5.67 -9.57 -1.43
CA GLU A 98 -6.49 -8.57 -2.10
C GLU A 98 -7.95 -8.69 -1.67
N PHE A 99 -8.60 -7.55 -1.44
CA PHE A 99 -10.05 -7.46 -1.42
C PHE A 99 -10.55 -6.97 -2.77
N ALA A 100 -10.74 -7.93 -3.68
CA ALA A 100 -11.20 -7.68 -5.03
C ALA A 100 -12.62 -7.09 -5.05
N MET A 101 -13.08 -6.61 -6.20
CA MET A 101 -14.38 -5.91 -6.35
C MET A 101 -15.60 -6.68 -5.80
N SER A 102 -15.53 -8.01 -5.78
CA SER A 102 -16.60 -8.89 -5.27
C SER A 102 -16.48 -9.26 -3.78
N ASP A 103 -15.37 -8.92 -3.14
CA ASP A 103 -15.17 -9.16 -1.70
C ASP A 103 -16.04 -8.19 -0.88
N PRO A 104 -16.81 -8.68 0.12
CA PRO A 104 -17.65 -7.81 0.94
C PRO A 104 -16.87 -6.77 1.77
N ARG A 105 -15.55 -6.95 1.94
CA ARG A 105 -14.66 -6.02 2.63
C ARG A 105 -14.09 -4.94 1.72
N GLN A 106 -14.31 -5.04 0.40
CA GLN A 106 -13.83 -4.04 -0.55
C GLN A 106 -14.49 -2.68 -0.26
N GLY A 107 -13.68 -1.63 -0.30
CA GLY A 107 -14.08 -0.24 -0.05
C GLY A 107 -12.93 0.69 -0.39
N ILE A 108 -12.98 1.93 0.08
CA ILE A 108 -11.87 2.89 -0.11
C ILE A 108 -10.64 2.38 0.64
N VAL A 109 -9.47 2.34 0.00
CA VAL A 109 -8.25 1.70 0.53
C VAL A 109 -7.86 2.20 1.93
N HIS A 110 -8.03 3.51 2.18
CA HIS A 110 -7.73 4.13 3.47
C HIS A 110 -8.83 3.96 4.54
N VAL A 111 -10.01 3.48 4.17
CA VAL A 111 -11.09 3.09 5.08
C VAL A 111 -10.96 1.60 5.42
N VAL A 112 -10.68 0.78 4.41
CA VAL A 112 -10.50 -0.67 4.56
C VAL A 112 -9.33 -1.02 5.48
N GLY A 113 -8.19 -0.33 5.35
CA GLY A 113 -7.01 -0.56 6.19
C GLY A 113 -7.33 -0.63 7.69
N PRO A 114 -7.92 0.43 8.30
CA PRO A 114 -8.32 0.39 9.69
C PRO A 114 -9.52 -0.52 9.98
N GLU A 115 -10.53 -0.60 9.11
CA GLU A 115 -11.71 -1.46 9.32
C GLU A 115 -11.35 -2.95 9.43
N GLN A 116 -10.36 -3.40 8.66
CA GLN A 116 -9.89 -4.79 8.66
C GLN A 116 -8.76 -5.03 9.66
N GLY A 117 -8.42 -4.02 10.48
CA GLY A 117 -7.36 -4.11 11.47
C GLY A 117 -5.95 -4.21 10.89
N ALA A 118 -5.76 -3.90 9.60
CA ALA A 118 -4.42 -3.83 9.01
C ALA A 118 -3.66 -2.61 9.53
N THR A 119 -4.33 -1.46 9.64
CA THR A 119 -3.78 -0.25 10.25
C THR A 119 -3.82 -0.37 11.77
N GLN A 120 -2.66 -0.33 12.42
CA GLN A 120 -2.55 -0.36 13.88
C GLN A 120 -1.69 0.81 14.41
N PRO A 121 -1.90 1.25 15.66
CA PRO A 121 -1.07 2.27 16.28
C PRO A 121 0.40 1.87 16.31
N GLY A 122 1.29 2.83 16.08
CA GLY A 122 2.73 2.57 16.10
C GLY A 122 3.34 2.20 14.76
N MET A 123 2.53 1.88 13.74
CA MET A 123 3.02 1.45 12.44
C MET A 123 3.60 2.59 11.60
N THR A 124 4.49 2.22 10.69
CA THR A 124 4.85 2.96 9.48
C THR A 124 4.05 2.43 8.28
N ILE A 125 3.34 3.30 7.58
CA ILE A 125 2.38 2.90 6.54
C ILE A 125 2.59 3.70 5.27
N VAL A 126 2.65 3.01 4.13
CA VAL A 126 2.80 3.65 2.82
C VAL A 126 1.77 3.13 1.82
N CYS A 127 1.46 3.95 0.83
CA CYS A 127 0.63 3.58 -0.30
C CYS A 127 0.99 4.49 -1.47
N GLY A 128 0.74 4.02 -2.69
CA GLY A 128 0.80 4.84 -3.90
C GLY A 128 -0.28 5.92 -4.01
N ASP A 129 -0.82 6.40 -2.88
CA ASP A 129 -1.91 7.40 -2.81
C ASP A 129 -1.52 8.56 -1.88
N SER A 130 -1.86 9.79 -2.30
CA SER A 130 -1.55 11.01 -1.54
C SER A 130 -2.24 11.11 -0.18
N HIS A 131 -3.36 10.42 0.04
CA HIS A 131 -4.20 10.51 1.24
C HIS A 131 -3.83 9.48 2.32
N THR A 132 -2.70 8.79 2.16
CA THR A 132 -2.20 7.80 3.13
C THR A 132 -2.02 8.37 4.53
N ALA A 133 -1.81 9.70 4.65
CA ALA A 133 -1.78 10.41 5.93
C ALA A 133 -3.05 10.21 6.80
N THR A 134 -4.17 9.77 6.21
CA THR A 134 -5.40 9.38 6.92
C THR A 134 -5.14 8.44 8.09
N HIS A 135 -4.20 7.50 7.93
CA HIS A 135 -3.87 6.52 8.98
C HIS A 135 -3.19 7.12 10.21
N GLY A 136 -2.70 8.35 10.12
CA GLY A 136 -2.21 9.11 11.26
C GLY A 136 -3.26 9.31 12.36
N ALA A 137 -4.56 9.25 12.01
CA ALA A 137 -5.66 9.26 12.97
C ALA A 137 -5.60 8.08 13.97
N LEU A 138 -4.94 6.96 13.61
CA LEU A 138 -4.70 5.82 14.49
C LEU A 138 -3.31 5.83 15.14
N GLY A 139 -2.56 6.92 15.06
CA GLY A 139 -1.23 7.03 15.65
C GLY A 139 -0.15 6.27 14.88
N ALA A 140 -0.30 6.16 13.55
CA ALA A 140 0.70 5.64 12.63
C ALA A 140 1.50 6.78 11.96
N LEU A 141 2.74 6.52 11.57
CA LEU A 141 3.53 7.38 10.68
C LEU A 141 3.22 6.96 9.24
N ALA A 142 2.30 7.67 8.58
CA ALA A 142 1.75 7.25 7.31
C ALA A 142 1.86 8.32 6.22
N PHE A 143 2.33 7.95 5.03
CA PHE A 143 2.57 8.90 3.93
C PHE A 143 2.48 8.23 2.56
N GLY A 144 2.12 9.03 1.55
CA GLY A 144 2.05 8.58 0.17
C GLY A 144 3.44 8.48 -0.45
N ILE A 145 3.63 7.51 -1.33
CA ILE A 145 4.88 7.25 -2.04
C ILE A 145 4.65 7.11 -3.55
N GLY A 146 5.69 7.26 -4.35
CA GLY A 146 5.64 7.04 -5.80
C GLY A 146 5.73 5.57 -6.18
N THR A 147 5.39 5.24 -7.43
CA THR A 147 5.43 3.87 -7.96
C THR A 147 6.80 3.19 -7.81
N SER A 148 7.90 3.91 -8.03
CA SER A 148 9.26 3.35 -7.84
C SER A 148 9.54 2.97 -6.39
N GLU A 149 8.95 3.70 -5.43
CA GLU A 149 9.07 3.40 -4.01
C GLU A 149 8.15 2.24 -3.62
N VAL A 150 6.96 2.11 -4.23
CA VAL A 150 6.09 0.93 -4.06
C VAL A 150 6.84 -0.35 -4.47
N GLU A 151 7.56 -0.33 -5.60
CA GLU A 151 8.41 -1.44 -6.01
C GLU A 151 9.52 -1.71 -5.00
N HIS A 152 10.17 -0.65 -4.51
CA HIS A 152 11.24 -0.77 -3.51
C HIS A 152 10.73 -1.46 -2.24
N VAL A 153 9.58 -1.03 -1.73
CA VAL A 153 8.97 -1.61 -0.53
C VAL A 153 8.57 -3.06 -0.79
N LEU A 154 7.91 -3.38 -1.91
CA LEU A 154 7.61 -4.78 -2.27
C LEU A 154 8.88 -5.63 -2.28
N ALA A 155 9.97 -5.14 -2.90
CA ALA A 155 11.20 -5.90 -3.09
C ALA A 155 12.00 -6.10 -1.79
N THR A 156 11.82 -5.24 -0.78
CA THR A 156 12.74 -5.18 0.37
C THR A 156 12.08 -5.31 1.74
N GLN A 157 10.77 -5.03 1.88
CA GLN A 157 10.11 -4.88 3.19
C GLN A 157 8.89 -5.79 3.39
#